data_AF-A0A0H4X1A8-F1
#
_entry.id   AF-A0A0H4X1A8-F1
#
_cell.length_a   1.000
_cell.length_b   1.000
_cell.length_c   1.000
_cell.angle_alpha   90.00
_cell.angle_beta   90.00
_cell.angle_gamma   90.00
#
_symmetry.space_group_name_H-M   'P 1'
#
loop_
_entity.id
_entity.type
_entity.pdbx_description
1 polymer ?
#
loop_
_entity_poly.entity_id
_entity_poly.type
_entity_poly.pdbx_seq_one_letter_code
_entity_poly.pdbx_strand_id
1 'polypeptide(L)' 'MKVLLIIVGVLLAIAALTFYGYIVPLACGMNTTGCSEDLGFFTQKALVLFWPAFLLGVALTSYGIIRK' A
#
# COMPACT_ATOMS: atom_id res chain seq x y z
N MET A 1 -16.50 16.46 5.72
CA MET A 1 -16.12 15.04 5.95
C MET A 1 -15.76 14.29 4.65
N LYS A 2 -16.55 14.41 3.57
CA LYS A 2 -16.33 13.71 2.30
C LYS A 2 -14.94 13.95 1.66
N VAL A 3 -14.48 15.20 1.62
CA VAL A 3 -13.14 15.57 1.10
C VAL A 3 -12.02 14.95 1.95
N LEU A 4 -12.23 14.83 3.26
CA LEU A 4 -11.25 14.26 4.18
C LEU A 4 -11.07 12.75 3.95
N LEU A 5 -12.15 12.03 3.65
CA LEU A 5 -12.10 10.61 3.25
C LEU A 5 -11.32 10.40 1.94
N ILE A 6 -11.50 11.31 0.97
CA ILE A 6 -10.75 11.27 -0.30
C ILE A 6 -9.26 11.48 -0.03
N ILE A 7 -8.90 12.53 0.71
CA ILE A 7 -7.50 12.86 1.03
C ILE A 7 -6.84 11.71 1.79
N VAL A 8 -7.49 11.20 2.84
CA VAL A 8 -6.98 10.09 3.65
C VAL A 8 -6.82 8.83 2.81
N GLY A 9 -7.81 8.49 1.98
CA GLY A 9 -7.73 7.29 1.13
C GLY A 9 -6.60 7.37 0.11
N VAL A 10 -6.39 8.54 -0.51
CA VAL A 10 -5.29 8.77 -1.47
C VAL A 10 -3.94 8.69 -0.76
N LEU A 11 -3.80 9.32 0.42
CA LEU A 11 -2.59 9.24 1.23
C LEU A 11 -2.27 7.79 1.62
N LEU A 12 -3.28 7.01 2.01
CA LEU A 12 -3.10 5.61 2.38
C LEU A 12 -2.63 4.76 1.20
N ALA A 13 -3.20 4.96 0.01
CA ALA A 13 -2.80 4.25 -1.20
C ALA A 13 -1.37 4.59 -1.62
N ILE A 14 -0.98 5.87 -1.56
CA ILE A 14 0.38 6.33 -1.86
C ILE A 14 1.38 5.80 -0.82
N ALA A 15 1.01 5.82 0.46
CA ALA A 15 1.85 5.29 1.53
C ALA A 15 2.08 3.77 1.35
N ALA A 16 1.03 3.00 1.02
CA ALA A 16 1.14 1.57 0.74
C ALA A 16 2.08 1.28 -0.45
N LEU A 17 1.95 2.04 -1.54
CA LEU A 17 2.83 1.94 -2.71
C LEU A 17 4.28 2.26 -2.38
N THR A 18 4.53 3.37 -1.68
CA THR A 18 5.88 3.80 -1.33
C THR A 18 6.53 2.83 -0.34
N PHE A 19 5.77 2.34 0.63
CA PHE A 19 6.28 1.40 1.63
C PHE A 19 6.66 0.07 0.99
N TYR A 20 5.73 -0.56 0.27
CA TYR A 20 5.98 -1.89 -0.30
C TYR A 20 6.90 -1.85 -1.53
N GLY A 21 6.76 -0.84 -2.39
CA GLY A 21 7.54 -0.72 -3.62
C GLY A 21 8.94 -0.14 -3.43
N TYR A 22 9.21 0.55 -2.31
CA TYR A 22 10.49 1.22 -2.09
C TYR A 22 11.15 0.86 -0.76
N ILE A 23 10.44 1.01 0.37
CA ILE A 23 11.03 0.81 1.69
C ILE A 23 11.35 -0.67 1.94
N VAL A 24 10.44 -1.59 1.61
CA VAL A 24 10.65 -3.04 1.77
C VAL A 24 11.83 -3.55 0.92
N PRO A 25 11.90 -3.29 -0.40
CA PRO A 25 13.04 -3.74 -1.20
C PRO A 25 14.35 -3.04 -0.80
N LEU A 26 14.31 -1.77 -0.39
CA LEU A 26 15.49 -1.07 0.14
C LEU A 26 15.99 -1.75 1.43
N ALA A 27 15.09 -2.07 2.37
CA ALA A 27 15.43 -2.76 3.61
C ALA A 27 15.98 -4.17 3.34
N CYS A 28 15.41 -4.90 2.38
CA CYS A 28 15.94 -6.19 1.92
C CYS A 28 17.34 -6.07 1.29
N GLY A 29 17.57 -5.03 0.46
CA GLY A 29 18.89 -4.77 -0.13
C GLY A 29 19.96 -4.40 0.89
N MET A 30 19.55 -3.79 2.01
CA MET A 30 20.43 -3.47 3.14
C MET A 30 20.71 -4.68 4.05
N ASN A 31 19.86 -5.73 4.02
CA ASN A 31 20.01 -6.94 4.83
C ASN A 31 19.82 -8.22 3.99
N THR A 32 20.86 -8.59 3.26
CA THR A 32 20.84 -9.65 2.24
C THR A 32 20.62 -11.08 2.76
N THR A 33 20.68 -11.31 4.07
CA THR A 33 20.46 -12.64 4.67
C THR A 33 18.98 -13.00 4.84
N GLY A 34 18.08 -12.00 4.85
CA GLY A 34 16.66 -12.20 5.17
C GLY A 34 15.70 -12.22 3.98
N CYS A 35 16.13 -11.80 2.79
CA CYS A 35 15.25 -11.65 1.63
C CYS A 35 15.78 -12.41 0.42
N SER A 36 15.43 -13.69 0.30
CA SER A 36 15.55 -14.47 -0.95
C SER A 36 14.21 -14.66 -1.66
N GLU A 37 13.14 -14.07 -1.15
CA GLU A 37 11.79 -14.21 -1.71
C GLU A 37 11.49 -13.12 -2.72
N ASP A 38 10.70 -13.47 -3.73
CA ASP A 38 10.23 -12.53 -4.74
C ASP A 38 9.33 -11.47 -4.08
N LEU A 39 9.59 -10.18 -4.32
CA LEU A 39 8.86 -9.04 -3.76
C LEU A 39 7.81 -8.48 -4.73
N GLY A 40 7.37 -9.29 -5.69
CA GLY A 40 6.33 -8.89 -6.64
C GLY A 40 5.00 -8.54 -5.95
N PHE A 41 4.24 -7.64 -6.56
CA PHE A 41 2.91 -7.21 -6.08
C PHE A 41 1.84 -8.32 -6.04
N PHE A 42 2.13 -9.48 -6.64
CA PHE A 42 1.25 -10.65 -6.70
C PHE A 42 1.72 -11.80 -5.81
N THR A 43 2.66 -11.54 -4.91
CA THR A 43 3.18 -12.54 -3.97
C THR A 43 2.31 -12.60 -2.70
N GLN A 44 2.41 -13.70 -1.94
CA GLN A 44 1.68 -13.80 -0.67
C GLN A 44 2.07 -12.68 0.31
N LYS A 45 3.32 -12.21 0.28
CA LYS A 45 3.78 -11.09 1.10
C LYS A 45 3.05 -9.79 0.72
N ALA A 46 2.91 -9.52 -0.58
CA ALA A 46 2.13 -8.38 -1.06
C ALA A 46 0.66 -8.48 -0.67
N LEU A 47 0.08 -9.68 -0.71
CA LEU A 47 -1.31 -9.91 -0.35
C LEU A 47 -1.61 -9.57 1.13
N VAL A 48 -0.61 -9.72 2.01
CA VAL A 48 -0.74 -9.43 3.44
C VAL A 48 -0.31 -8.01 3.79
N LEU A 49 0.80 -7.51 3.24
CA LEU A 49 1.34 -6.20 3.63
C LEU A 49 0.84 -5.03 2.76
N PHE A 50 0.64 -5.25 1.46
CA PHE A 50 0.35 -4.18 0.50
C PHE A 50 -1.14 -4.07 0.19
N TRP A 51 -1.75 -5.15 -0.28
CA TRP A 51 -3.12 -5.16 -0.77
C TRP A 51 -4.16 -4.69 0.25
N PRO A 52 -4.10 -5.06 1.54
CA PRO A 52 -5.10 -4.62 2.51
C PRO A 52 -5.10 -3.10 2.66
N ALA A 53 -3.91 -2.51 2.88
CA ALA A 53 -3.77 -1.05 3.02
C ALA A 53 -4.15 -0.31 1.74
N PHE A 54 -3.74 -0.84 0.58
CA PHE A 54 -4.04 -0.24 -0.72
C PHE A 54 -5.55 -0.26 -1.02
N LEU A 55 -6.20 -1.42 -0.86
CA LEU A 55 -7.65 -1.57 -1.08
C LEU A 55 -8.47 -0.71 -0.11
N LEU A 56 -8.03 -0.58 1.14
CA LEU A 56 -8.68 0.29 2.11
C LEU A 56 -8.60 1.76 1.71
N GLY A 57 -7.44 2.19 1.17
CA GLY A 57 -7.26 3.52 0.61
C GLY A 57 -8.20 3.78 -0.57
N VAL A 58 -8.24 2.83 -1.53
CA VAL A 58 -9.13 2.90 -2.70
C VAL A 58 -10.61 2.91 -2.28
N ALA A 59 -11.00 2.09 -1.30
CA ALA A 59 -12.36 2.03 -0.78
C ALA A 59 -12.77 3.36 -0.12
N LEU A 60 -11.89 3.95 0.70
CA LEU A 60 -12.15 5.26 1.32
C LEU A 60 -12.27 6.38 0.29
N THR A 61 -11.39 6.39 -0.71
CA THR A 61 -11.43 7.38 -1.80
C THR A 61 -12.68 7.23 -2.63
N SER A 62 -13.00 6.02 -3.09
CA SER A 62 -14.20 5.76 -3.90
C SER A 62 -15.49 6.06 -3.13
N TYR A 63 -15.58 5.66 -1.86
CA TYR A 63 -16.72 6.00 -1.00
C TYR A 63 -16.86 7.52 -0.84
N GLY A 64 -15.75 8.23 -0.62
CA GLY A 64 -15.72 9.68 -0.52
C GLY A 64 -16.15 10.40 -1.80
N ILE A 65 -15.89 9.81 -2.98
CA ILE A 65 -16.31 10.31 -4.29
C ILE A 65 -17.79 10.02 -4.55
N ILE A 66 -18.23 8.77 -4.35
CA ILE A 66 -19.61 8.34 -4.63
C ILE A 66 -20.62 9.08 -3.74
N ARG A 67 -20.25 9.29 -2.48
CA ARG A 67 -21.10 10.01 -1.52
C ARG A 67 -20.94 11.53 -1.62
N LYS A 68 -20.13 12.07 -2.55
CA LYS A 68 -19.81 13.50 -2.61
C LYS A 68 -21.04 14.31 -3.04
#